data_AF-A0A1F4W0V6-F1
#
_entry.id   AF-A0A1F4W0V6-F1
#
_cell.length_a   1.000
_cell.length_b   1.000
_cell.length_c   1.000
_cell.angle_alpha   90.00
_cell.angle_beta   90.00
_cell.angle_gamma   90.00
#
_symmetry.space_group_name_H-M   'P 1'
#
loop_
_entity.id
_entity.type
_entity.pdbx_description
1 polymer ?
#
loop_
_entity_poly.entity_id
_entity_poly.type
_entity_poly.pdbx_seq_one_letter_code
_entity_poly.pdbx_strand_id
1 'polypeptide(L)'
;MKKFIPLFVTVLMLSLFVTPVFALGENGSFETGTDPGAYTELSSGAGNIDNWTIVSGSIDYIGTYWPAFEGSRSIDMSGTAAGSISQTFTTVIGTTYEVTFDMAGNPDGGPVDKTMTVMATGGLEEDYTFDSTDSTLAAMGWLPKKYTFTATATDTILTFTSTTAGSFGPALDNVKIEETTIPDEDEDEDEDSEDEIGRPEDNHGWYVSTAEKEVRHDVAQSRAGMPEQSKKKDR
;
A
#
# COMPACT_ATOMS: atom_id res chain seq x y z
N MET A 1 48.27 -40.52 17.06
CA MET A 1 47.96 -39.51 16.01
C MET A 1 46.47 -39.19 16.13
N LYS A 2 46.11 -38.07 16.78
CA LYS A 2 44.71 -37.65 16.92
C LYS A 2 44.34 -36.81 15.70
N LYS A 3 43.29 -37.21 14.96
CA LYS A 3 42.78 -36.51 13.77
C LYS A 3 41.96 -35.30 14.23
N PHE A 4 42.38 -34.10 13.82
CA PHE A 4 41.59 -32.89 13.92
C PHE A 4 40.52 -32.89 12.81
N ILE A 5 39.26 -32.67 13.19
CA ILE A 5 38.17 -32.38 12.26
C ILE A 5 37.83 -30.90 12.45
N PRO A 6 37.98 -30.03 11.43
CA PRO A 6 37.64 -28.63 11.57
C PRO A 6 36.12 -28.46 11.53
N LEU A 7 35.58 -27.76 12.53
CA LEU A 7 34.20 -27.30 12.55
C LEU A 7 34.07 -26.14 11.54
N PHE A 8 33.33 -26.37 10.45
CA PHE A 8 32.97 -25.31 9.51
C PHE A 8 31.79 -24.55 10.10
N VAL A 9 32.07 -23.39 10.69
CA VAL A 9 31.04 -22.39 11.01
C VAL A 9 30.62 -21.78 9.67
N THR A 10 29.44 -22.15 9.19
CA THR A 10 28.84 -21.54 8.00
C THR A 10 28.16 -20.26 8.46
N VAL A 11 28.77 -19.11 8.18
CA VAL A 11 28.14 -17.81 8.41
C VAL A 11 27.10 -17.63 7.31
N LEU A 12 25.82 -17.75 7.65
CA LEU A 12 24.72 -17.38 6.77
C LEU A 12 24.67 -15.83 6.75
N MET A 13 25.19 -15.22 5.68
CA MET A 13 25.01 -13.78 5.47
C MET A 13 23.56 -13.54 5.03
N LEU A 14 22.78 -12.88 5.89
CA LEU A 14 21.48 -12.33 5.53
C LEU A 14 21.71 -11.20 4.51
N SER A 15 21.41 -11.49 3.24
CA SER A 15 21.42 -10.52 2.15
C SER A 15 20.10 -9.75 2.20
N LEU A 16 20.15 -8.49 2.65
CA LEU A 16 19.03 -7.55 2.44
C LEU A 16 18.81 -7.40 0.93
N PHE A 17 17.78 -8.06 0.40
CA PHE A 17 17.34 -7.82 -0.97
C PHE A 17 16.59 -6.49 -0.98
N VAL A 18 17.27 -5.43 -1.43
CA VAL A 18 16.56 -4.22 -1.85
C VAL A 18 15.84 -4.59 -3.15
N THR A 19 14.55 -4.91 -3.06
CA THR A 19 13.74 -5.11 -4.26
C THR A 19 13.62 -3.78 -5.00
N PRO A 20 13.86 -3.77 -6.33
CA PRO A 20 13.76 -2.54 -7.10
C PRO A 20 12.32 -2.01 -7.04
N VAL A 21 12.16 -0.76 -6.63
CA VAL A 21 10.90 -0.02 -6.78
C VAL A 21 10.71 0.27 -8.27
N PHE A 22 9.63 -0.23 -8.86
CA PHE A 22 9.27 0.03 -10.25
C PHE A 22 8.15 1.07 -10.33
N ALA A 23 8.30 2.04 -11.23
CA ALA A 23 7.23 2.95 -11.60
C ALA A 23 6.27 2.28 -12.58
N LEU A 24 4.97 2.27 -12.26
CA LEU A 24 3.94 1.59 -13.05
C LEU A 24 3.03 2.54 -13.84
N GLY A 25 2.89 3.79 -13.38
CA GLY A 25 2.04 4.78 -14.02
C GLY A 25 2.65 5.33 -15.32
N GLU A 26 1.80 5.63 -16.29
CA GLU A 26 2.21 6.27 -17.54
C GLU A 26 1.65 7.69 -17.64
N ASN A 27 2.37 8.61 -18.29
CA ASN A 27 1.90 9.98 -18.50
C ASN A 27 1.40 10.67 -17.21
N GLY A 28 2.08 10.43 -16.09
CA GLY A 28 1.66 10.89 -14.76
C GLY A 28 1.57 12.41 -14.60
N SER A 29 2.35 13.13 -15.42
CA SER A 29 2.37 14.60 -15.48
C SER A 29 1.68 15.13 -16.73
N PHE A 30 0.87 14.29 -17.38
CA PHE A 30 -0.04 14.66 -18.47
C PHE A 30 0.61 15.32 -19.69
N GLU A 31 1.91 15.18 -19.92
CA GLU A 31 2.64 15.84 -21.02
C GLU A 31 2.29 15.31 -22.42
N THR A 32 1.70 14.11 -22.51
CA THR A 32 1.33 13.47 -23.79
C THR A 32 -0.18 13.49 -24.02
N GLY A 33 -0.57 13.92 -25.22
CA GLY A 33 -1.96 14.20 -25.59
C GLY A 33 -2.07 15.38 -26.57
N THR A 34 -3.31 15.71 -26.93
CA THR A 34 -3.62 16.88 -27.79
C THR A 34 -3.21 18.17 -27.09
N ASP A 35 -2.53 19.08 -27.78
CA ASP A 35 -2.14 20.38 -27.21
C ASP A 35 -3.37 21.17 -26.74
N PRO A 36 -3.49 21.50 -25.43
CA PRO A 36 -4.63 22.24 -24.90
C PRO A 36 -4.53 23.76 -25.11
N GLY A 37 -3.42 24.29 -25.62
CA GLY A 37 -3.16 25.72 -25.66
C GLY A 37 -3.06 26.29 -24.23
N ALA A 38 -3.89 27.28 -23.89
CA ALA A 38 -3.97 27.74 -22.50
C ALA A 38 -4.65 26.68 -21.63
N TYR A 39 -5.85 26.27 -22.01
CA TYR A 39 -6.57 25.13 -21.47
C TYR A 39 -7.65 24.68 -22.46
N THR A 40 -8.10 23.43 -22.34
CA THR A 40 -9.24 22.89 -23.10
C THR A 40 -10.12 22.05 -22.19
N GLU A 41 -11.42 22.33 -22.16
CA GLU A 41 -12.40 21.51 -21.46
C GLU A 41 -12.59 20.17 -22.17
N LEU A 42 -12.54 19.08 -21.41
CA LEU A 42 -12.74 17.72 -21.89
C LEU A 42 -13.81 17.03 -21.05
N SER A 43 -14.84 16.50 -21.72
CA SER A 43 -15.90 15.73 -21.06
C SER A 43 -15.57 14.24 -20.99
N SER A 44 -16.32 13.51 -20.16
CA SER A 44 -16.27 12.03 -20.09
C SER A 44 -16.25 11.38 -21.49
N GLY A 45 -15.34 10.41 -21.65
CA GLY A 45 -15.12 9.68 -22.90
C GLY A 45 -14.22 10.38 -23.93
N ALA A 46 -13.74 11.61 -23.67
CA ALA A 46 -12.73 12.22 -24.51
C ALA A 46 -11.38 11.49 -24.39
N GLY A 47 -10.68 11.33 -25.53
CA GLY A 47 -9.41 10.60 -25.64
C GLY A 47 -8.22 11.52 -25.93
N ASN A 48 -8.23 12.73 -25.38
CA ASN A 48 -7.25 13.77 -25.68
C ASN A 48 -5.99 13.69 -24.81
N ILE A 49 -6.02 12.96 -23.70
CA ILE A 49 -4.88 12.76 -22.78
C ILE A 49 -4.49 11.29 -22.89
N ASP A 50 -3.27 11.02 -23.32
CA ASP A 50 -2.82 9.64 -23.49
C ASP A 50 -2.78 8.93 -22.13
N ASN A 51 -3.18 7.65 -22.08
CA ASN A 51 -3.17 6.80 -20.88
C ASN A 51 -4.06 7.21 -19.71
N TRP A 52 -4.91 8.24 -19.89
CA TRP A 52 -5.91 8.66 -18.92
C TRP A 52 -7.30 8.66 -19.52
N THR A 53 -8.27 8.16 -18.77
CA THR A 53 -9.68 8.18 -19.16
C THR A 53 -10.44 9.18 -18.30
N ILE A 54 -11.22 10.06 -18.92
CA ILE A 54 -12.17 10.90 -18.19
C ILE A 54 -13.44 10.07 -17.99
N VAL A 55 -13.70 9.71 -16.74
CA VAL A 55 -14.74 8.75 -16.34
C VAL A 55 -16.10 9.42 -16.25
N SER A 56 -16.18 10.57 -15.59
CA SER A 56 -17.43 11.30 -15.35
C SER A 56 -17.18 12.81 -15.36
N GLY A 57 -18.27 13.57 -15.55
CA GLY A 57 -18.21 15.03 -15.58
C GLY A 57 -17.31 15.56 -16.68
N SER A 58 -16.52 16.57 -16.32
CA SER A 58 -15.59 17.29 -17.20
C SER A 58 -14.36 17.73 -16.42
N ILE A 59 -13.22 17.83 -17.08
CA ILE A 59 -11.99 18.43 -16.57
C ILE A 59 -11.52 19.52 -17.52
N ASP A 60 -10.66 20.42 -17.06
CA ASP A 60 -9.88 21.26 -17.97
C ASP A 60 -8.46 20.71 -18.06
N TYR A 61 -8.05 20.37 -19.28
CA TYR A 61 -6.67 20.03 -19.57
C TYR A 61 -5.88 21.31 -19.72
N ILE A 62 -4.94 21.55 -18.82
CA ILE A 62 -4.23 22.80 -18.70
C ILE A 62 -2.90 22.75 -19.47
N GLY A 63 -2.61 23.81 -20.22
CA GLY A 63 -1.29 24.10 -20.77
C GLY A 63 -0.76 25.42 -20.21
N THR A 64 -0.81 26.50 -21.00
CA THR A 64 -0.21 27.78 -20.61
C THR A 64 -1.06 28.64 -19.66
N TYR A 65 -2.17 28.13 -19.11
CA TYR A 65 -3.05 28.91 -18.23
C TYR A 65 -2.41 29.21 -16.86
N TRP A 66 -1.72 28.22 -16.29
CA TRP A 66 -0.87 28.36 -15.10
C TRP A 66 0.34 27.41 -15.19
N PRO A 67 1.42 27.64 -14.42
CA PRO A 67 2.54 26.70 -14.35
C PRO A 67 2.11 25.35 -13.76
N ALA A 68 2.41 24.28 -14.49
CA ALA A 68 2.37 22.90 -13.98
C ALA A 68 3.44 22.70 -12.88
N PHE A 69 3.29 21.65 -12.08
CA PHE A 69 4.32 21.23 -11.13
C PHE A 69 5.50 20.60 -11.87
N GLU A 70 5.22 19.65 -12.76
CA GLU A 70 6.20 19.00 -13.63
C GLU A 70 5.83 19.24 -15.09
N GLY A 71 6.82 19.64 -15.91
CA GLY A 71 6.58 19.87 -17.32
C GLY A 71 5.75 21.12 -17.60
N SER A 72 4.71 20.97 -18.41
CA SER A 72 3.99 22.05 -19.08
C SER A 72 2.48 21.88 -19.01
N ARG A 73 1.99 20.73 -18.55
CA ARG A 73 0.58 20.36 -18.55
C ARG A 73 0.15 19.87 -17.17
N SER A 74 -1.11 20.12 -16.84
CA SER A 74 -1.73 19.65 -15.60
C SER A 74 -3.23 19.54 -15.81
N ILE A 75 -3.97 19.13 -14.79
CA ILE A 75 -5.43 18.99 -14.86
C ILE A 75 -6.07 19.94 -13.84
N ASP A 76 -7.09 20.71 -14.24
CA ASP A 76 -8.14 21.13 -13.31
C ASP A 76 -9.22 20.05 -13.30
N MET A 77 -9.43 19.42 -12.15
CA MET A 77 -10.37 18.32 -11.99
C MET A 77 -11.85 18.75 -12.02
N SER A 78 -12.15 20.04 -12.24
CA SER A 78 -13.50 20.54 -12.47
C SER A 78 -13.56 21.47 -13.68
N GLY A 79 -14.01 20.96 -14.84
CA GLY A 79 -14.32 21.77 -16.03
C GLY A 79 -15.62 22.58 -15.85
N THR A 80 -16.71 22.25 -16.55
CA THR A 80 -18.04 22.81 -16.23
C THR A 80 -18.69 22.19 -14.99
N ALA A 81 -18.25 21.00 -14.58
CA ALA A 81 -18.65 20.32 -13.36
C ALA A 81 -17.50 19.47 -12.83
N ALA A 82 -17.62 18.99 -11.58
CA ALA A 82 -16.68 18.05 -10.98
C ALA A 82 -16.46 16.83 -11.89
N GLY A 83 -15.20 16.58 -12.23
CA GLY A 83 -14.77 15.49 -13.07
C GLY A 83 -14.09 14.36 -12.30
N SER A 84 -13.95 13.24 -12.99
CA SER A 84 -13.17 12.10 -12.53
C SER A 84 -12.29 11.58 -13.65
N ILE A 85 -11.02 11.30 -13.36
CA ILE A 85 -10.08 10.66 -14.29
C ILE A 85 -9.53 9.38 -13.70
N SER A 86 -9.18 8.42 -14.56
CA SER A 86 -8.57 7.18 -14.12
C SER A 86 -7.49 6.67 -15.06
N GLN A 87 -6.61 5.86 -14.47
CA GLN A 87 -5.62 5.06 -15.16
C GLN A 87 -5.68 3.63 -14.65
N THR A 88 -5.52 2.67 -15.57
CA THR A 88 -5.39 1.25 -15.23
C THR A 88 -3.94 0.81 -15.39
N PHE A 89 -3.42 0.07 -14.44
CA PHE A 89 -2.06 -0.48 -14.47
C PHE A 89 -2.02 -1.86 -13.82
N THR A 90 -1.08 -2.69 -14.26
CA THR A 90 -0.89 -4.05 -13.74
C THR A 90 -0.25 -3.99 -12.35
N THR A 91 -0.77 -4.83 -11.45
CA THR A 91 -0.33 -4.96 -10.06
C THR A 91 -0.13 -6.42 -9.67
N VAL A 92 0.51 -6.64 -8.54
CA VAL A 92 0.73 -7.97 -7.94
C VAL A 92 -0.19 -8.09 -6.73
N ILE A 93 -1.02 -9.14 -6.69
CA ILE A 93 -1.95 -9.38 -5.58
C ILE A 93 -1.17 -9.50 -4.26
N GLY A 94 -1.59 -8.75 -3.25
CA GLY A 94 -0.96 -8.72 -1.92
C GLY A 94 0.18 -7.72 -1.79
N THR A 95 0.64 -7.11 -2.89
CA THR A 95 1.66 -6.05 -2.87
C THR A 95 1.04 -4.71 -2.52
N THR A 96 1.74 -3.92 -1.70
CA THR A 96 1.37 -2.53 -1.38
C THR A 96 2.01 -1.57 -2.36
N TYR A 97 1.24 -0.57 -2.79
CA TYR A 97 1.67 0.48 -3.70
C TYR A 97 1.51 1.85 -3.05
N GLU A 98 2.46 2.74 -3.30
CA GLU A 98 2.41 4.15 -2.95
C GLU A 98 2.15 4.96 -4.23
N VAL A 99 1.11 5.79 -4.17
CA VAL A 99 0.79 6.79 -5.18
C VAL A 99 1.17 8.14 -4.61
N THR A 100 2.08 8.86 -5.28
CA THR A 100 2.38 10.26 -4.99
C THR A 100 1.85 11.13 -6.11
N PHE A 101 1.40 12.33 -5.78
CA PHE A 101 0.89 13.31 -6.74
C PHE A 101 0.98 14.71 -6.14
N ASP A 102 1.05 15.72 -6.99
CA ASP A 102 1.02 17.12 -6.57
C ASP A 102 -0.39 17.68 -6.76
N MET A 103 -0.88 18.34 -5.70
CA MET A 103 -2.22 18.94 -5.67
C MET A 103 -2.11 20.43 -5.41
N ALA A 104 -2.82 21.22 -6.20
CA ALA A 104 -3.07 22.64 -5.99
C ALA A 104 -4.57 22.93 -6.12
N GLY A 105 -4.95 24.19 -6.27
CA GLY A 105 -6.34 24.59 -6.46
C GLY A 105 -6.48 25.75 -7.42
N ASN A 106 -7.47 25.68 -8.31
CA ASN A 106 -7.77 26.76 -9.25
C ASN A 106 -8.19 28.04 -8.47
N PRO A 107 -7.39 29.12 -8.49
CA PRO A 107 -7.61 30.29 -7.66
C PRO A 107 -8.62 31.28 -8.24
N ASP A 108 -9.08 31.10 -9.48
CA ASP A 108 -9.95 32.07 -10.17
C ASP A 108 -11.41 32.05 -9.69
N GLY A 109 -11.81 31.05 -8.93
CA GLY A 109 -13.16 30.94 -8.41
C GLY A 109 -13.25 30.11 -7.14
N GLY A 110 -14.38 30.27 -6.44
CA GLY A 110 -14.65 29.55 -5.21
C GLY A 110 -15.15 28.11 -5.44
N PRO A 111 -15.28 27.32 -4.36
CA PRO A 111 -14.85 27.63 -2.99
C PRO A 111 -13.32 27.69 -2.85
N VAL A 112 -12.81 28.30 -1.77
CA VAL A 112 -11.35 28.35 -1.50
C VAL A 112 -10.78 26.97 -1.22
N ASP A 113 -11.53 26.14 -0.51
CA ASP A 113 -11.19 24.73 -0.31
C ASP A 113 -11.47 23.95 -1.59
N LYS A 114 -10.41 23.40 -2.20
CA LYS A 114 -10.52 22.46 -3.31
C LYS A 114 -10.36 21.05 -2.79
N THR A 115 -11.36 20.21 -3.04
CA THR A 115 -11.46 18.87 -2.50
C THR A 115 -11.52 17.81 -3.60
N MET A 116 -10.87 16.67 -3.34
CA MET A 116 -10.73 15.52 -4.25
C MET A 116 -10.73 14.21 -3.45
N THR A 117 -11.31 13.14 -4.00
CA THR A 117 -11.08 11.77 -3.51
C THR A 117 -10.12 11.01 -4.40
N VAL A 118 -9.34 10.10 -3.81
CA VAL A 118 -8.48 9.16 -4.53
C VAL A 118 -8.82 7.75 -4.10
N MET A 119 -8.98 6.86 -5.08
CA MET A 119 -9.31 5.46 -4.83
C MET A 119 -8.65 4.54 -5.86
N ALA A 120 -7.95 3.52 -5.37
CA ALA A 120 -7.61 2.33 -6.13
C ALA A 120 -8.72 1.27 -5.99
N THR A 121 -9.01 0.52 -7.05
CA THR A 121 -10.00 -0.56 -7.00
C THR A 121 -9.64 -1.61 -5.94
N GLY A 122 -10.56 -1.85 -5.00
CA GLY A 122 -10.34 -2.75 -3.86
C GLY A 122 -9.55 -2.13 -2.69
N GLY A 123 -9.06 -0.90 -2.85
CA GLY A 123 -8.50 -0.08 -1.78
C GLY A 123 -9.56 0.76 -1.05
N LEU A 124 -9.12 1.47 -0.01
CA LEU A 124 -9.95 2.47 0.68
C LEU A 124 -9.93 3.79 -0.10
N GLU A 125 -11.04 4.51 -0.14
CA GLU A 125 -11.08 5.88 -0.64
C GLU A 125 -10.50 6.83 0.41
N GLU A 126 -9.69 7.80 -0.03
CA GLU A 126 -9.15 8.86 0.82
C GLU A 126 -9.52 10.25 0.28
N ASP A 127 -9.84 11.16 1.22
CA ASP A 127 -10.19 12.55 0.94
C ASP A 127 -8.95 13.46 1.03
N TYR A 128 -8.83 14.39 0.08
CA TYR A 128 -7.77 15.39 0.04
C TYR A 128 -8.38 16.79 -0.11
N THR A 129 -7.78 17.75 0.59
CA THR A 129 -8.14 19.17 0.51
C THR A 129 -6.89 20.02 0.25
N PHE A 130 -7.10 21.09 -0.51
CA PHE A 130 -6.14 22.16 -0.74
C PHE A 130 -6.83 23.52 -0.50
N ASP A 131 -6.23 24.36 0.34
CA ASP A 131 -6.69 25.74 0.57
C ASP A 131 -6.03 26.67 -0.45
N SER A 132 -6.84 27.23 -1.34
CA SER A 132 -6.37 28.14 -2.41
C SER A 132 -6.31 29.62 -2.00
N THR A 133 -6.51 29.97 -0.73
CA THR A 133 -6.58 31.37 -0.25
C THR A 133 -5.38 32.24 -0.70
N ASP A 134 -4.17 31.69 -0.65
CA ASP A 134 -2.94 32.42 -1.02
C ASP A 134 -2.42 32.06 -2.43
N SER A 135 -3.19 31.28 -3.19
CA SER A 135 -2.80 30.82 -4.54
C SER A 135 -3.16 31.85 -5.60
N THR A 136 -2.36 31.88 -6.68
CA THR A 136 -2.63 32.71 -7.86
C THR A 136 -2.28 31.93 -9.13
N LEU A 137 -2.77 32.34 -10.30
CA LEU A 137 -2.42 31.69 -11.57
C LEU A 137 -0.91 31.64 -11.84
N ALA A 138 -0.15 32.60 -11.33
CA ALA A 138 1.31 32.63 -11.46
C ALA A 138 2.04 31.81 -10.39
N ALA A 139 1.35 31.46 -9.29
CA ALA A 139 1.89 30.74 -8.15
C ALA A 139 0.79 29.84 -7.57
N MET A 140 0.63 28.66 -8.17
CA MET A 140 -0.44 27.70 -7.83
C MET A 140 -0.29 27.07 -6.44
N GLY A 141 0.91 27.13 -5.85
CA GLY A 141 1.14 26.63 -4.49
C GLY A 141 1.07 25.10 -4.35
N TRP A 142 1.38 24.36 -5.41
CA TRP A 142 1.42 22.89 -5.44
C TRP A 142 2.04 22.26 -4.19
N LEU A 143 1.34 21.26 -3.63
CA LEU A 143 1.78 20.49 -2.47
C LEU A 143 1.73 18.99 -2.76
N PRO A 144 2.76 18.22 -2.36
CA PRO A 144 2.78 16.78 -2.56
C PRO A 144 1.76 16.11 -1.65
N LYS A 145 1.10 15.09 -2.19
CA LYS A 145 0.13 14.23 -1.53
C LYS A 145 0.53 12.77 -1.74
N LYS A 146 -0.01 11.92 -0.87
CA LYS A 146 0.26 10.50 -0.88
C LYS A 146 -1.02 9.70 -0.62
N TYR A 147 -1.19 8.63 -1.38
CA TYR A 147 -2.20 7.60 -1.23
C TYR A 147 -1.53 6.22 -1.25
N THR A 148 -2.00 5.27 -0.43
CA THR A 148 -1.44 3.90 -0.39
C THR A 148 -2.54 2.86 -0.46
N PHE A 149 -2.30 1.77 -1.18
CA PHE A 149 -3.25 0.65 -1.23
C PHE A 149 -2.53 -0.70 -1.39
N THR A 150 -3.14 -1.78 -0.91
CA THR A 150 -2.71 -3.15 -1.20
C THR A 150 -3.54 -3.72 -2.33
N ALA A 151 -2.90 -4.21 -3.39
CA ALA A 151 -3.60 -4.73 -4.56
C ALA A 151 -4.34 -6.04 -4.25
N THR A 152 -5.58 -6.13 -4.71
CA THR A 152 -6.46 -7.30 -4.53
C THR A 152 -6.70 -8.07 -5.83
N ALA A 153 -6.21 -7.54 -6.96
CA ALA A 153 -6.28 -8.10 -8.29
C ALA A 153 -4.95 -7.88 -9.03
N THR A 154 -4.81 -8.44 -10.24
CA THR A 154 -3.62 -8.24 -11.09
C THR A 154 -3.66 -6.95 -11.91
N ASP A 155 -4.80 -6.26 -11.91
CA ASP A 155 -4.96 -4.95 -12.53
C ASP A 155 -5.70 -4.04 -11.55
N THR A 156 -5.19 -2.82 -11.40
CA THR A 156 -5.78 -1.80 -10.54
C THR A 156 -6.20 -0.61 -11.38
N ILE A 157 -7.41 -0.10 -11.12
CA ILE A 157 -7.84 1.21 -11.60
C ILE A 157 -7.63 2.21 -10.46
N LEU A 158 -6.76 3.19 -10.68
CA LEU A 158 -6.61 4.37 -9.82
C LEU A 158 -7.49 5.49 -10.36
N THR A 159 -8.31 6.07 -9.49
CA THR A 159 -9.27 7.11 -9.85
C THR A 159 -9.07 8.33 -8.96
N PHE A 160 -9.03 9.50 -9.58
CA PHE A 160 -9.08 10.81 -8.93
C PHE A 160 -10.45 11.43 -9.24
N THR A 161 -11.15 11.93 -8.23
CA THR A 161 -12.49 12.51 -8.41
C THR A 161 -12.59 13.85 -7.68
N SER A 162 -12.86 14.93 -8.39
CA SER A 162 -13.16 16.20 -7.75
C SER A 162 -14.45 16.07 -6.93
N THR A 163 -14.43 16.60 -5.71
CA THR A 163 -15.63 16.80 -4.89
C THR A 163 -15.95 18.28 -4.73
N THR A 164 -15.23 19.15 -5.45
CA THR A 164 -15.43 20.59 -5.45
C THR A 164 -16.59 20.96 -6.36
N ALA A 165 -17.61 21.64 -5.82
CA ALA A 165 -18.72 22.14 -6.61
C ALA A 165 -18.28 23.34 -7.48
N GLY A 166 -18.66 23.32 -8.76
CA GLY A 166 -18.39 24.40 -9.71
C GLY A 166 -17.31 24.07 -10.72
N SER A 167 -16.72 25.11 -11.32
CA SER A 167 -15.79 25.05 -12.45
C SER A 167 -14.34 25.42 -12.11
N PHE A 168 -14.02 25.40 -10.82
CA PHE A 168 -12.71 25.80 -10.32
C PHE A 168 -12.31 24.76 -9.29
N GLY A 169 -11.68 23.68 -9.77
CA GLY A 169 -11.47 22.47 -9.00
C GLY A 169 -10.08 22.37 -8.37
N PRO A 170 -9.79 21.21 -7.76
CA PRO A 170 -8.43 20.86 -7.39
C PRO A 170 -7.61 20.64 -8.65
N ALA A 171 -6.40 21.17 -8.66
CA ALA A 171 -5.45 20.93 -9.73
C ALA A 171 -4.59 19.70 -9.40
N LEU A 172 -4.27 18.88 -10.40
CA LEU A 172 -3.55 17.62 -10.27
C LEU A 172 -2.37 17.55 -11.26
N ASP A 173 -1.22 17.10 -10.78
CA ASP A 173 -0.02 16.89 -11.58
C ASP A 173 0.91 15.81 -10.97
N ASN A 174 1.92 15.36 -11.73
CA ASN A 174 3.04 14.55 -11.27
C ASN A 174 2.64 13.26 -10.53
N VAL A 175 1.67 12.53 -11.08
CA VAL A 175 1.21 11.24 -10.52
C VAL A 175 2.29 10.17 -10.72
N LYS A 176 2.78 9.59 -9.63
CA LYS A 176 3.72 8.45 -9.63
C LYS A 176 3.13 7.30 -8.85
N ILE A 177 3.33 6.10 -9.37
CA ILE A 177 2.82 4.87 -8.79
C ILE A 177 4.00 3.93 -8.63
N GLU A 178 4.32 3.58 -7.40
CA GLU A 178 5.51 2.83 -7.03
C GLU A 178 5.13 1.64 -6.16
N GLU A 179 5.72 0.49 -6.45
CA GLU A 179 5.66 -0.68 -5.58
C GLU A 179 6.43 -0.41 -4.28
N THR A 180 5.77 -0.61 -3.14
CA THR A 180 6.43 -0.54 -1.83
C THR A 180 6.87 -1.92 -1.40
N THR A 181 8.13 -2.01 -0.98
CA THR A 181 8.71 -3.24 -0.47
C THR A 181 8.40 -3.32 1.02
N ILE A 182 7.66 -4.33 1.46
CA ILE A 182 7.57 -4.60 2.90
C ILE A 182 8.96 -5.14 3.30
N PRO A 183 9.67 -4.53 4.27
CA PRO A 183 10.86 -5.16 4.83
C PRO A 183 10.42 -6.50 5.41
N ASP A 184 11.04 -7.60 5.00
CA ASP A 184 10.79 -8.91 5.60
C ASP A 184 10.90 -8.74 7.13
N GLU A 185 9.80 -8.95 7.87
CA GLU A 185 9.86 -9.02 9.32
C GLU A 185 10.73 -10.24 9.64
N ASP A 186 11.96 -9.99 10.11
CA ASP A 186 12.90 -11.02 10.53
C ASP A 186 12.14 -12.04 11.42
N GLU A 187 12.10 -13.30 10.98
CA GLU A 187 11.69 -14.41 11.84
C GLU A 187 12.63 -14.38 13.04
N ASP A 188 12.14 -13.92 14.19
CA ASP A 188 12.82 -14.07 15.48
C ASP A 188 13.07 -15.58 15.67
N GLU A 189 14.28 -16.03 15.35
CA GLU A 189 14.77 -17.35 15.71
C GLU A 189 14.78 -17.41 17.24
N ASP A 190 13.80 -18.12 17.81
CA ASP A 190 13.82 -18.58 19.20
C ASP A 190 15.09 -19.42 19.41
N GLU A 191 16.19 -18.77 19.83
CA GLU A 191 17.41 -19.44 20.24
C GLU A 191 17.17 -20.05 21.64
N ASP A 192 16.61 -21.27 21.66
CA ASP A 192 16.59 -22.15 22.82
C ASP A 192 18.03 -22.41 23.30
N SER A 193 18.45 -21.69 24.35
CA SER A 193 19.70 -21.95 25.04
C SER A 193 19.60 -23.22 25.90
N GLU A 194 19.85 -24.39 25.31
CA GLU A 194 20.22 -25.58 26.09
C GLU A 194 21.73 -25.59 26.37
N ASP A 195 22.11 -25.24 27.60
CA ASP A 195 23.47 -25.38 28.13
C ASP A 195 23.90 -26.86 28.16
N GLU A 196 24.77 -27.26 27.22
CA GLU A 196 25.43 -28.57 27.22
C GLU A 196 26.70 -28.59 28.12
N ILE A 197 26.57 -29.31 29.25
CA ILE A 197 27.55 -30.24 29.86
C ILE A 197 28.96 -29.71 30.24
N GLY A 198 29.17 -29.56 31.55
CA GLY A 198 30.48 -29.80 32.20
C GLY A 198 30.56 -31.21 32.79
N ARG A 199 31.53 -32.03 32.35
CA ARG A 199 31.93 -33.31 32.96
C ARG A 199 33.47 -33.36 33.00
N PRO A 200 34.12 -34.25 33.78
CA PRO A 200 33.90 -34.74 35.15
C PRO A 200 35.20 -34.71 36.00
N GLU A 201 35.17 -35.17 37.26
CA GLU A 201 36.22 -35.87 38.05
C GLU A 201 35.80 -35.75 39.53
N ASP A 202 35.46 -36.80 40.29
CA ASP A 202 36.35 -37.80 40.89
C ASP A 202 35.52 -38.90 41.65
N ASN A 203 35.85 -40.19 41.49
CA ASN A 203 36.51 -41.07 42.48
C ASN A 203 35.74 -41.48 43.75
N HIS A 204 35.08 -42.65 43.72
CA HIS A 204 35.26 -43.81 44.64
C HIS A 204 33.98 -44.66 44.83
N GLY A 205 34.11 -45.96 44.59
CA GLY A 205 33.88 -46.96 45.64
C GLY A 205 32.48 -47.55 45.89
N TRP A 206 32.31 -48.79 45.40
CA TRP A 206 31.73 -49.96 46.07
C TRP A 206 30.20 -50.13 46.33
N TYR A 207 29.83 -51.39 46.07
CA TYR A 207 28.70 -52.22 46.52
C TYR A 207 27.45 -52.43 45.62
N VAL A 208 27.29 -53.73 45.37
CA VAL A 208 26.24 -54.54 44.74
C VAL A 208 24.96 -54.54 45.58
N SER A 209 23.76 -54.60 44.98
CA SER A 209 22.78 -55.67 45.25
C SER A 209 21.50 -55.60 44.42
N THR A 210 21.06 -56.82 44.09
CA THR A 210 19.84 -57.33 43.47
C THR A 210 18.54 -56.98 44.22
N ALA A 211 17.41 -56.83 43.52
CA ALA A 211 16.19 -57.66 43.71
C ALA A 211 14.95 -57.12 42.99
N GLU A 212 14.22 -58.07 42.38
CA GLU A 212 12.76 -58.22 42.20
C GLU A 212 11.86 -57.25 43.00
N LYS A 213 10.63 -56.91 42.60
CA LYS A 213 9.51 -57.83 42.32
C LYS A 213 8.26 -57.05 41.90
N GLU A 214 7.39 -57.73 41.15
CA GLU A 214 6.01 -57.37 40.82
C GLU A 214 5.16 -56.93 42.03
N VAL A 215 4.04 -56.22 41.80
CA VAL A 215 2.67 -56.69 42.12
C VAL A 215 1.60 -55.67 41.68
N ARG A 216 0.54 -56.22 41.10
CA ARG A 216 -0.70 -55.63 40.52
C ARG A 216 -1.69 -55.10 41.58
N HIS A 217 -2.66 -54.29 41.15
CA HIS A 217 -4.14 -54.42 41.29
C HIS A 217 -4.80 -53.01 41.19
N ASP A 218 -5.61 -52.74 40.14
CA ASP A 218 -7.09 -52.88 40.09
C ASP A 218 -7.79 -51.71 40.84
N VAL A 219 -8.86 -51.01 40.42
CA VAL A 219 -10.03 -51.25 39.56
C VAL A 219 -10.66 -49.87 39.19
N ALA A 220 -11.36 -49.87 38.06
CA ALA A 220 -12.52 -49.07 37.58
C ALA A 220 -13.25 -48.10 38.55
N GLN A 221 -14.05 -47.10 38.12
CA GLN A 221 -15.19 -47.22 37.19
C GLN A 221 -15.92 -45.86 37.02
N SER A 222 -16.33 -45.53 35.76
CA SER A 222 -17.57 -44.81 35.33
C SER A 222 -17.91 -43.40 35.89
N ARG A 223 -18.56 -42.45 35.20
CA ARG A 223 -19.80 -42.57 34.40
C ARG A 223 -20.16 -41.22 33.71
N ALA A 224 -20.83 -41.36 32.57
CA ALA A 224 -21.55 -40.46 31.67
C ALA A 224 -22.14 -39.11 32.16
N GLY A 225 -22.28 -38.17 31.22
CA GLY A 225 -23.32 -37.13 31.25
C GLY A 225 -23.20 -36.03 30.17
N MET A 226 -23.90 -36.20 29.04
CA MET A 226 -24.36 -35.11 28.14
C MET A 226 -25.90 -35.20 28.12
N PRO A 227 -26.68 -34.11 27.97
CA PRO A 227 -26.99 -33.63 26.61
C PRO A 227 -27.35 -32.13 26.42
N GLU A 228 -27.23 -31.71 25.15
CA GLU A 228 -28.07 -30.85 24.28
C GLU A 228 -28.67 -29.47 24.64
N GLN A 229 -28.36 -28.54 23.71
CA GLN A 229 -29.17 -27.60 22.91
C GLN A 229 -30.03 -26.48 23.56
N SER A 230 -29.72 -25.25 23.14
CA SER A 230 -30.61 -24.09 23.23
C SER A 230 -31.19 -23.73 21.86
N LYS A 231 -32.51 -23.50 21.83
CA LYS A 231 -33.25 -22.84 20.74
C LYS A 231 -33.37 -21.36 21.07
N LYS A 232 -33.28 -20.47 20.07
CA LYS A 232 -34.22 -19.35 19.96
C LYS A 232 -34.40 -18.90 18.51
N LYS A 233 -35.64 -18.52 18.24
CA LYS A 233 -36.33 -18.39 16.96
C LYS A 233 -36.76 -16.94 16.76
N ASP A 234 -36.83 -16.57 15.49
CA ASP A 234 -37.38 -15.39 14.82
C ASP A 234 -38.53 -14.64 15.52
N ARG A 235 -38.45 -13.30 15.44
CA ARG A 235 -39.49 -12.43 14.88
C ARG A 235 -38.86 -11.24 14.19
#